data_AF-A0A6C0B2X1-F1
#
_entry.id   AF-A0A6C0B2X1-F1
#
_cell.length_a   1.000
_cell.length_b   1.000
_cell.length_c   1.000
_cell.angle_alpha   90.00
_cell.angle_beta   90.00
_cell.angle_gamma   90.00
#
_symmetry.space_group_name_H-M   'P 1'
#
loop_
_entity.id
_entity.type
_entity.pdbx_description
1 polymer ?
#
loop_
_entity_poly.entity_id
_entity_poly.type
_entity_poly.pdbx_seq_one_letter_code
_entity_poly.pdbx_strand_id
1 'polypeptide(L)'
;MNRSFDYNGVQIAPSRPVQKLVKRTRILHIDSADRDIQMYPNNGNYTVYLPRAYERVTGINIKSAEFPQISDGTSTLVRLWEGPDIQPSYTPTALSTVPKYFFLEAKGLNMSDETANAADRSASTNSVFGKFVVYNPTDAVVVYNESSDAHQEIQFFPPLTKLDRFHFRLRTHDMNGNQYMFWPTSGSNWSISLDIETLENSFDEFSTIETRLGERS
;
A
#
# COMPACT_ATOMS: atom_id res chain seq x y z
N MET A 1 7.18 -20.40 48.94
CA MET A 1 6.51 -20.06 47.65
C MET A 1 5.17 -19.43 47.97
N ASN A 2 4.96 -18.16 47.64
CA ASN A 2 3.65 -17.52 47.80
C ASN A 2 2.66 -18.15 46.82
N ARG A 3 1.63 -18.83 47.34
CA ARG A 3 0.51 -19.36 46.56
C ARG A 3 -0.58 -18.29 46.51
N SER A 4 -1.14 -18.06 45.33
CA SER A 4 -2.28 -17.17 45.15
C SER A 4 -3.54 -18.02 45.05
N PHE A 5 -4.64 -17.56 45.65
CA PHE A 5 -5.92 -18.28 45.70
C PHE A 5 -7.03 -17.35 45.21
N ASP A 6 -8.04 -17.90 44.53
CA ASP A 6 -9.26 -17.17 44.18
C ASP A 6 -10.19 -16.99 45.40
N TYR A 7 -11.33 -16.30 45.21
CA TYR A 7 -12.33 -16.11 46.26
C TYR A 7 -12.92 -17.42 46.81
N ASN A 8 -12.83 -18.52 46.05
CA ASN A 8 -13.31 -19.85 46.43
C ASN A 8 -12.20 -20.76 47.01
N GLY A 9 -10.98 -20.23 47.23
CA GLY A 9 -9.85 -20.99 47.77
C GLY A 9 -9.16 -21.91 46.76
N VAL A 10 -9.44 -21.77 45.45
CA VAL A 10 -8.77 -22.51 44.38
C VAL A 10 -7.42 -21.87 44.12
N GLN A 11 -6.36 -22.68 44.03
CA GLN A 11 -5.03 -22.19 43.70
C GLN A 11 -5.02 -21.65 42.27
N ILE A 12 -4.62 -20.39 42.12
CA ILE A 12 -4.48 -19.71 40.82
C ILE A 12 -3.02 -19.35 40.55
N ALA A 13 -2.66 -19.29 39.27
CA ALA A 13 -1.40 -18.68 38.87
C ALA A 13 -1.52 -17.16 39.08
N PRO A 14 -0.63 -16.51 39.85
CA PRO A 14 -0.63 -15.05 39.94
C PRO A 14 -0.33 -14.49 38.55
N SER A 15 -1.13 -13.53 38.09
CA SER A 15 -0.88 -12.89 36.81
C SER A 15 0.50 -12.24 36.83
N ARG A 16 1.30 -12.54 35.81
CA ARG A 16 2.58 -11.88 35.59
C ARG A 16 2.43 -11.02 34.35
N PRO A 17 2.65 -9.70 34.43
CA PRO A 17 2.66 -8.89 33.23
C PRO A 17 3.76 -9.42 32.31
N VAL A 18 3.39 -9.78 31.09
CA VAL A 18 4.33 -10.19 30.06
C VAL A 18 4.50 -9.01 29.11
N GLN A 19 5.74 -8.56 28.97
CA GLN A 19 6.13 -7.55 28.01
C GLN A 19 5.81 -8.03 26.59
N LYS A 20 4.79 -7.42 25.97
CA LYS A 20 4.41 -7.66 24.57
C LYS A 20 4.69 -6.42 23.74
N LEU A 21 5.14 -6.64 22.50
CA LEU A 21 5.25 -5.56 21.52
C LEU A 21 3.85 -5.04 21.19
N VAL A 22 3.72 -3.72 21.16
CA VAL A 22 2.46 -3.05 20.84
C VAL A 22 2.44 -2.71 19.36
N LYS A 23 1.33 -3.05 18.70
CA LYS A 23 1.04 -2.60 17.34
C LYS A 23 0.60 -1.14 17.37
N ARG A 24 1.24 -0.29 16.58
CA ARG A 24 0.81 1.09 16.34
C ARG A 24 0.58 1.31 14.86
N THR A 25 -0.63 1.79 14.56
CA THR A 25 -1.03 2.20 13.22
C THR A 25 -0.84 3.70 13.08
N ARG A 26 -0.31 4.11 11.93
CA ARG A 26 -0.09 5.52 11.62
C ARG A 26 -0.58 5.80 10.22
N ILE A 27 -1.39 6.85 10.09
CA ILE A 27 -1.94 7.29 8.82
C ILE A 27 -0.91 8.18 8.14
N LEU A 28 -0.65 7.91 6.86
CA LEU A 28 0.22 8.69 5.99
C LEU A 28 -0.57 9.12 4.77
N HIS A 29 -0.61 10.42 4.51
CA HIS A 29 -1.15 10.99 3.28
C HIS A 29 0.00 11.27 2.32
N ILE A 30 -0.16 10.86 1.08
CA ILE A 30 0.83 11.06 0.02
C ILE A 30 0.13 11.73 -1.15
N ASP A 31 0.71 12.83 -1.63
CA ASP A 31 0.31 13.49 -2.88
C ASP A 31 1.44 13.33 -3.91
N SER A 32 1.07 12.98 -5.15
CA SER A 32 2.02 12.96 -6.26
C SER A 32 2.54 14.34 -6.66
N ALA A 33 1.93 15.42 -6.19
CA ALA A 33 2.43 16.79 -6.31
C ALA A 33 3.75 17.01 -5.56
N ASP A 34 3.98 16.27 -4.47
CA ASP A 34 5.16 16.40 -3.60
C ASP A 34 6.41 15.71 -4.16
N ARG A 35 6.34 15.14 -5.37
CA ARG A 35 7.47 14.52 -6.04
C ARG A 35 8.55 15.55 -6.39
N ASP A 36 9.80 15.09 -6.42
CA ASP A 36 10.87 15.87 -7.05
C ASP A 36 10.64 15.91 -8.57
N ILE A 37 10.11 17.03 -9.08
CA ILE A 37 9.77 17.20 -10.50
C ILE A 37 11.00 17.26 -11.42
N GLN A 38 12.20 17.54 -10.88
CA GLN A 38 13.42 17.52 -11.68
C GLN A 38 13.86 16.09 -11.95
N MET A 39 13.71 15.21 -10.96
CA MET A 39 14.06 13.79 -11.07
C MET A 39 12.91 12.95 -11.66
N TYR A 40 11.67 13.29 -11.32
CA TYR A 40 10.46 12.56 -11.67
C TYR A 40 9.41 13.53 -12.24
N PRO A 41 9.52 13.92 -13.52
CA PRO A 41 8.60 14.88 -14.13
C PRO A 41 7.16 14.34 -14.16
N ASN A 42 6.99 13.03 -14.32
CA ASN A 42 5.69 12.38 -14.43
C ASN A 42 5.20 11.85 -13.07
N ASN A 43 3.89 11.91 -12.83
CA ASN A 43 3.27 11.37 -11.61
C ASN A 43 2.97 9.87 -11.66
N GLY A 44 3.36 9.17 -12.73
CA GLY A 44 3.13 7.75 -12.91
C GLY A 44 4.23 6.84 -12.39
N ASN A 45 5.42 7.38 -12.12
CA ASN A 45 6.60 6.64 -11.67
C ASN A 45 7.52 7.58 -10.88
N TYR A 46 7.49 7.51 -9.55
CA TYR A 46 8.27 8.42 -8.72
C TYR A 46 8.54 7.86 -7.33
N THR A 47 9.53 8.44 -6.65
CA THR A 47 9.85 8.13 -5.26
C THR A 47 9.42 9.25 -4.33
N VAL A 48 8.75 8.89 -3.22
CA VAL A 48 8.41 9.77 -2.11
C VAL A 48 9.26 9.40 -0.90
N TYR A 49 9.88 10.40 -0.29
CA TYR A 49 10.59 10.25 0.98
C TYR A 49 9.61 10.41 2.13
N LEU A 50 9.62 9.46 3.07
CA LEU A 50 8.74 9.51 4.21
C LEU A 50 9.26 10.53 5.24
N PRO A 51 8.36 11.18 6.01
CA PRO A 51 8.74 12.17 7.03
C PRO A 51 9.59 11.55 8.16
N ARG A 52 9.57 10.22 8.28
CA ARG A 52 10.49 9.44 9.11
C ARG A 52 10.63 8.03 8.55
N ALA A 53 11.67 7.34 9.01
CA ALA A 53 11.74 5.90 8.84
C ALA A 53 10.76 5.20 9.79
N TYR A 54 9.93 4.33 9.23
CA TYR A 54 9.09 3.40 9.98
C TYR A 54 9.88 2.10 10.12
N GLU A 55 9.97 1.56 11.33
CA GLU A 55 10.69 0.33 11.61
C GLU A 55 9.71 -0.78 11.99
N ARG A 56 10.07 -2.03 11.67
CA ARG A 56 9.27 -3.22 11.99
C ARG A 56 7.83 -3.10 11.51
N VAL A 57 7.68 -2.73 10.25
CA VAL A 57 6.36 -2.59 9.62
C VAL A 57 5.78 -3.99 9.43
N THR A 58 4.64 -4.24 10.05
CA THR A 58 3.90 -5.52 9.98
C THR A 58 2.81 -5.51 8.93
N GLY A 59 2.32 -4.33 8.56
CA GLY A 59 1.33 -4.23 7.51
C GLY A 59 1.22 -2.82 6.95
N ILE A 60 0.76 -2.74 5.70
CA ILE A 60 0.38 -1.50 5.06
C ILE A 60 -1.00 -1.72 4.43
N ASN A 61 -1.92 -0.79 4.68
CA ASN A 61 -3.26 -0.84 4.13
C ASN A 61 -3.59 0.45 3.40
N ILE A 62 -4.21 0.36 2.22
CA ILE A 62 -4.69 1.52 1.48
C ILE A 62 -6.08 1.86 2.00
N LYS A 63 -6.23 3.05 2.62
CA LYS A 63 -7.49 3.54 3.19
C LYS A 63 -8.34 4.26 2.16
N SER A 64 -7.71 5.13 1.38
CA SER A 64 -8.34 5.87 0.31
C SER A 64 -7.33 6.25 -0.76
N ALA A 65 -7.80 6.43 -1.98
CA ALA A 65 -7.01 6.98 -3.07
C ALA A 65 -7.90 7.76 -4.04
N GLU A 66 -7.35 8.80 -4.64
CA GLU A 66 -8.03 9.67 -5.58
C GLU A 66 -7.13 9.92 -6.78
N PHE A 67 -7.60 9.54 -7.97
CA PHE A 67 -6.87 9.71 -9.22
C PHE A 67 -7.67 10.58 -10.19
N PRO A 68 -7.04 11.45 -10.98
CA PRO A 68 -7.77 12.27 -11.95
C PRO A 68 -8.52 11.44 -13.00
N GLN A 69 -9.47 12.09 -13.66
CA GLN A 69 -10.26 11.55 -14.77
C GLN A 69 -9.38 10.82 -15.81
N ILE A 70 -9.88 9.67 -16.27
CA ILE A 70 -9.18 8.82 -17.25
C ILE A 70 -9.51 9.24 -18.69
N SER A 71 -10.76 9.64 -18.94
CA SER A 71 -11.26 10.07 -20.25
C SER A 71 -12.29 11.18 -20.12
N ASP A 72 -12.33 12.12 -21.07
CA ASP A 72 -13.35 13.16 -21.16
C ASP A 72 -14.58 12.73 -22.00
N GLY A 73 -14.68 11.43 -22.32
CA GLY A 73 -15.71 10.86 -23.20
C GLY A 73 -15.39 10.89 -24.69
N THR A 74 -14.40 11.71 -25.11
CA THR A 74 -13.96 11.81 -26.52
C THR A 74 -12.51 11.34 -26.70
N SER A 75 -11.70 11.49 -25.65
CA SER A 75 -10.26 11.20 -25.66
C SER A 75 -9.79 10.61 -24.32
N THR A 76 -8.68 9.86 -24.35
CA THR A 76 -8.00 9.41 -23.13
C THR A 76 -7.07 10.51 -22.63
N LEU A 77 -7.24 10.92 -21.37
CA LEU A 77 -6.42 11.95 -20.74
C LEU A 77 -5.10 11.38 -20.20
N VAL A 78 -5.08 10.10 -19.87
CA VAL A 78 -3.88 9.36 -19.43
C VAL A 78 -2.95 9.08 -20.61
N ARG A 79 -1.65 9.18 -20.36
CA ARG A 79 -0.60 8.84 -21.31
C ARG A 79 0.23 7.65 -20.83
N LEU A 80 0.80 6.96 -21.80
CA LEU A 80 1.80 5.91 -21.63
C LEU A 80 3.20 6.49 -21.77
N TRP A 81 4.04 6.18 -20.78
CA TRP A 81 5.49 6.34 -20.85
C TRP A 81 6.17 5.00 -21.08
N GLU A 82 7.20 4.97 -21.93
CA GLU A 82 8.06 3.83 -22.16
C GLU A 82 9.53 4.29 -22.23
N GLY A 83 10.37 3.73 -21.36
CA GLY A 83 11.79 4.07 -21.31
C GLY A 83 12.19 4.90 -20.09
N PRO A 84 13.39 5.52 -20.09
CA PRO A 84 13.92 6.26 -18.94
C PRO A 84 13.03 7.45 -18.57
N ASP A 85 12.87 7.76 -17.28
CA ASP A 85 11.96 8.83 -16.81
C ASP A 85 12.32 10.24 -17.31
N ILE A 86 13.60 10.48 -17.62
CA ILE A 86 14.09 11.74 -18.17
C ILE A 86 14.68 11.46 -19.54
N GLN A 87 13.94 11.83 -20.59
CA GLN A 87 14.42 11.77 -21.96
C GLN A 87 14.01 13.05 -22.71
N PRO A 88 14.95 13.81 -23.30
CA PRO A 88 14.68 15.14 -23.88
C PRO A 88 13.81 15.14 -25.14
N SER A 89 13.34 13.98 -25.61
CA SER A 89 12.57 13.87 -26.86
C SER A 89 11.50 12.77 -26.82
N TYR A 90 11.13 12.29 -25.64
CA TYR A 90 10.04 11.33 -25.53
C TYR A 90 8.69 12.02 -25.71
N THR A 91 7.86 11.51 -26.61
CA THR A 91 6.49 11.98 -26.81
C THR A 91 5.53 10.96 -26.20
N PRO A 92 4.83 11.30 -25.11
CA PRO A 92 3.87 10.39 -24.48
C PRO A 92 2.73 10.06 -25.43
N THR A 93 2.39 8.77 -25.51
CA THR A 93 1.29 8.28 -26.36
C THR A 93 0.02 8.17 -25.53
N ALA A 94 -1.14 8.46 -26.11
CA ALA A 94 -2.42 8.17 -25.46
C ALA A 94 -2.57 6.67 -25.19
N LEU A 95 -3.23 6.28 -24.09
CA LEU A 95 -3.64 4.89 -23.96
C LEU A 95 -4.64 4.56 -25.08
N SER A 96 -4.39 3.47 -25.81
CA SER A 96 -5.23 3.05 -26.94
C SER A 96 -6.65 2.69 -26.52
N THR A 97 -6.82 2.24 -25.28
CA THR A 97 -8.09 1.82 -24.70
C THR A 97 -8.18 2.33 -23.28
N VAL A 98 -9.36 2.82 -22.90
CA VAL A 98 -9.62 3.20 -21.52
C VAL A 98 -9.59 1.96 -20.62
N PRO A 99 -8.69 1.90 -19.63
CA PRO A 99 -8.58 0.73 -18.76
C PRO A 99 -9.79 0.60 -17.84
N LYS A 100 -10.24 -0.64 -17.61
CA LYS A 100 -11.26 -0.96 -16.58
C LYS A 100 -10.70 -0.90 -15.17
N TYR A 101 -9.39 -1.06 -15.04
CA TYR A 101 -8.66 -0.96 -13.79
C TYR A 101 -7.20 -0.69 -14.10
N PHE A 102 -6.49 -0.17 -13.11
CA PHE A 102 -5.04 -0.04 -13.16
C PHE A 102 -4.45 -0.50 -11.82
N PHE A 103 -3.15 -0.75 -11.84
CA PHE A 103 -2.38 -1.18 -10.69
C PHE A 103 -1.49 -0.07 -10.19
N LEU A 104 -1.35 -0.02 -8.87
CA LEU A 104 -0.24 0.62 -8.19
C LEU A 104 0.75 -0.45 -7.82
N GLU A 105 2.00 -0.24 -8.20
CA GLU A 105 3.15 -0.97 -7.71
C GLU A 105 3.86 -0.11 -6.67
N ALA A 106 4.36 -0.76 -5.63
CA ALA A 106 5.27 -0.17 -4.67
C ALA A 106 6.52 -1.06 -4.62
N LYS A 107 7.63 -0.56 -5.18
CA LYS A 107 8.83 -1.38 -5.40
C LYS A 107 9.33 -2.01 -4.10
N GLY A 108 9.41 -3.34 -4.09
CA GLY A 108 9.84 -4.13 -2.92
C GLY A 108 8.76 -4.36 -1.86
N LEU A 109 7.53 -3.88 -2.08
CA LEU A 109 6.39 -4.01 -1.16
C LEU A 109 5.18 -4.73 -1.77
N ASN A 110 5.21 -5.00 -3.08
CA ASN A 110 4.18 -5.76 -3.77
C ASN A 110 4.02 -7.16 -3.14
N MET A 111 2.78 -7.62 -3.00
CA MET A 111 2.45 -8.96 -2.47
C MET A 111 1.30 -9.64 -3.21
N SER A 112 0.81 -9.04 -4.29
CA SER A 112 -0.23 -9.64 -5.15
C SER A 112 0.38 -10.15 -6.45
N ASP A 113 0.00 -11.37 -6.83
CA ASP A 113 0.41 -12.00 -8.07
C ASP A 113 -0.42 -11.50 -9.26
N GLU A 114 0.16 -11.59 -10.45
CA GLU A 114 -0.50 -11.20 -11.69
C GLU A 114 -0.37 -12.28 -12.77
N THR A 115 -1.44 -12.48 -13.54
CA THR A 115 -1.51 -13.44 -14.64
C THR A 115 -1.40 -12.78 -16.01
N ALA A 116 -0.64 -11.70 -16.13
CA ALA A 116 -0.48 -10.95 -17.37
C ALA A 116 0.04 -11.85 -18.51
N ASN A 117 -0.45 -11.58 -19.71
CA ASN A 117 -0.08 -12.34 -20.91
C ASN A 117 1.24 -11.86 -21.55
N ALA A 118 1.86 -10.81 -21.01
CA ALA A 118 3.12 -10.27 -21.49
C ALA A 118 4.32 -11.18 -21.11
N ALA A 119 5.25 -11.40 -22.04
CA ALA A 119 6.35 -12.35 -21.88
C ALA A 119 7.28 -12.04 -20.68
N ASP A 120 7.38 -10.78 -20.30
CA ASP A 120 8.21 -10.30 -19.18
C ASP A 120 7.47 -10.30 -17.82
N ARG A 121 6.15 -10.53 -17.82
CA ARG A 121 5.32 -10.52 -16.60
C ARG A 121 4.41 -11.74 -16.45
N SER A 122 4.45 -12.68 -17.39
CA SER A 122 3.72 -13.94 -17.28
C SER A 122 4.24 -14.72 -16.06
N ALA A 123 3.32 -15.06 -15.15
CA ALA A 123 3.61 -15.65 -13.85
C ALA A 123 4.42 -14.78 -12.89
N SER A 124 4.34 -13.44 -12.99
CA SER A 124 4.96 -12.55 -12.03
C SER A 124 4.32 -12.68 -10.65
N THR A 125 5.05 -13.28 -9.72
CA THR A 125 4.69 -13.24 -8.29
C THR A 125 4.99 -11.87 -7.70
N ASN A 126 4.21 -11.42 -6.71
CA ASN A 126 4.44 -10.15 -6.01
C ASN A 126 4.61 -8.96 -6.99
N SER A 127 3.72 -8.85 -7.97
CA SER A 127 3.78 -7.82 -9.02
C SER A 127 3.01 -6.55 -8.69
N VAL A 128 1.99 -6.66 -7.84
CA VAL A 128 1.02 -5.59 -7.58
C VAL A 128 0.98 -5.25 -6.08
N PHE A 129 0.90 -3.96 -5.77
CA PHE A 129 0.65 -3.45 -4.42
C PHE A 129 -0.84 -3.14 -4.21
N GLY A 130 -1.50 -2.56 -5.21
CA GLY A 130 -2.93 -2.30 -5.18
C GLY A 130 -3.59 -2.26 -6.56
N LYS A 131 -4.89 -2.52 -6.62
CA LYS A 131 -5.73 -2.48 -7.82
C LYS A 131 -6.84 -1.43 -7.64
N PHE A 132 -6.97 -0.53 -8.62
CA PHE A 132 -8.00 0.50 -8.62
C PHE A 132 -8.95 0.27 -9.78
N VAL A 133 -10.24 0.11 -9.47
CA VAL A 133 -11.30 -0.12 -10.46
C VAL A 133 -11.76 1.23 -11.01
N VAL A 134 -11.89 1.32 -12.33
CA VAL A 134 -12.47 2.48 -13.01
C VAL A 134 -13.93 2.16 -13.28
N TYR A 135 -14.81 2.56 -12.35
CA TYR A 135 -16.26 2.31 -12.48
C TYR A 135 -16.87 3.09 -13.64
N ASN A 136 -16.56 4.39 -13.71
CA ASN A 136 -16.93 5.24 -14.84
C ASN A 136 -15.71 6.08 -15.26
N PRO A 137 -15.15 5.86 -16.46
CA PRO A 137 -13.94 6.55 -16.88
C PRO A 137 -14.12 8.05 -17.14
N THR A 138 -15.37 8.51 -17.28
CA THR A 138 -15.71 9.92 -17.46
C THR A 138 -15.92 10.67 -16.16
N ASP A 139 -15.88 9.99 -15.00
CA ASP A 139 -15.95 10.70 -13.73
C ASP A 139 -14.71 11.57 -13.55
N ALA A 140 -14.89 12.74 -12.91
CA ALA A 140 -13.81 13.70 -12.72
C ALA A 140 -12.64 13.12 -11.92
N VAL A 141 -12.92 12.14 -11.04
CA VAL A 141 -11.96 11.46 -10.18
C VAL A 141 -12.33 9.98 -10.10
N VAL A 142 -11.34 9.11 -10.22
CA VAL A 142 -11.43 7.71 -9.81
C VAL A 142 -11.13 7.65 -8.31
N VAL A 143 -12.15 7.32 -7.52
CA VAL A 143 -12.06 7.24 -6.06
C VAL A 143 -12.01 5.78 -5.64
N TYR A 144 -11.15 5.51 -4.67
CA TYR A 144 -11.17 4.27 -3.91
C TYR A 144 -11.34 4.60 -2.43
N ASN A 145 -12.21 3.86 -1.76
CA ASN A 145 -12.37 3.92 -0.31
C ASN A 145 -12.53 2.50 0.22
N GLU A 146 -11.65 2.12 1.15
CA GLU A 146 -11.65 0.79 1.76
C GLU A 146 -13.00 0.40 2.37
N SER A 147 -13.80 1.35 2.85
CA SER A 147 -15.11 1.05 3.45
C SER A 147 -16.16 0.62 2.42
N SER A 148 -15.98 0.97 1.14
CA SER A 148 -16.92 0.65 0.05
C SER A 148 -16.36 -0.36 -0.95
N ASP A 149 -15.04 -0.41 -1.11
CA ASP A 149 -14.35 -1.27 -2.06
C ASP A 149 -13.66 -2.45 -1.36
N ALA A 150 -13.04 -3.33 -2.14
CA ALA A 150 -12.28 -4.45 -1.58
C ALA A 150 -11.06 -3.95 -0.81
N HIS A 151 -10.85 -4.48 0.40
CA HIS A 151 -9.69 -4.15 1.23
C HIS A 151 -8.38 -4.47 0.51
N GLN A 152 -7.46 -3.51 0.54
CA GLN A 152 -6.12 -3.61 -0.04
C GLN A 152 -5.08 -3.53 1.08
N GLU A 153 -5.03 -4.60 1.86
CA GLU A 153 -4.09 -4.78 2.96
C GLU A 153 -2.98 -5.74 2.57
N ILE A 154 -1.75 -5.35 2.88
CA ILE A 154 -0.57 -6.19 2.78
C ILE A 154 -0.03 -6.42 4.18
N GLN A 155 0.20 -7.68 4.52
CA GLN A 155 0.82 -8.08 5.78
C GLN A 155 2.21 -8.68 5.52
N PHE A 156 3.16 -8.31 6.36
CA PHE A 156 4.57 -8.70 6.23
C PHE A 156 4.93 -9.74 7.28
N PHE A 157 5.31 -10.93 6.81
CA PHE A 157 5.82 -12.02 7.63
C PHE A 157 7.09 -12.59 6.98
N PRO A 158 8.30 -12.22 7.44
CA PRO A 158 8.60 -11.39 8.63
C PRO A 158 8.31 -9.88 8.42
N PRO A 159 8.22 -9.09 9.51
CA PRO A 159 8.04 -7.63 9.42
C PRO A 159 9.20 -6.96 8.67
N LEU A 160 8.91 -5.90 7.92
CA LEU A 160 9.94 -5.12 7.24
C LEU A 160 10.80 -4.39 8.27
N THR A 161 12.12 -4.53 8.16
CA THR A 161 13.05 -3.89 9.11
C THR A 161 12.91 -2.38 9.12
N LYS A 162 12.84 -1.78 7.92
CA LYS A 162 12.78 -0.32 7.75
C LYS A 162 12.05 0.04 6.46
N LEU A 163 11.22 1.07 6.54
CA LEU A 163 10.54 1.71 5.43
C LEU A 163 10.79 3.22 5.52
N ASP A 164 11.58 3.76 4.60
CA ASP A 164 11.98 5.18 4.57
C ASP A 164 11.49 5.91 3.32
N ARG A 165 11.10 5.19 2.28
CA ARG A 165 10.64 5.72 1.00
C ARG A 165 9.65 4.78 0.34
N PHE A 166 8.77 5.34 -0.48
CA PHE A 166 7.98 4.57 -1.42
C PHE A 166 8.42 4.92 -2.84
N HIS A 167 8.67 3.91 -3.65
CA HIS A 167 8.77 4.06 -5.10
C HIS A 167 7.46 3.55 -5.69
N PHE A 168 6.61 4.46 -6.15
CA PHE A 168 5.35 4.16 -6.79
C PHE A 168 5.47 4.06 -8.30
N ARG A 169 4.72 3.13 -8.88
CA ARG A 169 4.50 3.07 -10.31
C ARG A 169 3.06 2.69 -10.63
N LEU A 170 2.43 3.43 -11.55
CA LEU A 170 1.08 3.17 -12.03
C LEU A 170 1.14 2.52 -13.41
N ARG A 171 0.33 1.48 -13.62
CA ARG A 171 0.25 0.82 -14.93
C ARG A 171 -1.06 0.09 -15.13
N THR A 172 -1.36 -0.27 -16.37
CA THR A 172 -2.44 -1.21 -16.69
C THR A 172 -1.92 -2.65 -16.70
N HIS A 173 -2.83 -3.61 -16.85
CA HIS A 173 -2.51 -5.03 -16.94
C HIS A 173 -1.67 -5.40 -18.17
N ASP A 174 -1.92 -4.72 -19.29
CA ASP A 174 -1.30 -5.04 -20.59
C ASP A 174 0.08 -4.35 -20.78
N MET A 175 0.48 -3.49 -19.84
CA MET A 175 1.75 -2.78 -19.91
C MET A 175 2.93 -3.67 -19.53
N ASN A 176 4.04 -3.52 -20.27
CA ASN A 176 5.27 -4.24 -20.00
C ASN A 176 6.04 -3.68 -18.77
N GLY A 177 7.13 -4.35 -18.40
CA GLY A 177 8.07 -4.04 -17.33
C GLY A 177 8.74 -2.66 -17.41
N ASN A 178 8.68 -1.98 -18.55
CA ASN A 178 9.27 -0.65 -18.78
C ASN A 178 8.23 0.46 -19.02
N GLN A 179 6.94 0.12 -19.03
CA GLN A 179 5.84 1.05 -19.29
C GLN A 179 5.09 1.48 -18.04
N TYR A 180 4.70 2.75 -17.96
CA TYR A 180 3.81 3.23 -16.90
C TYR A 180 2.80 4.23 -17.45
N MET A 181 1.72 4.43 -16.72
CA MET A 181 0.69 5.41 -17.03
C MET A 181 0.83 6.64 -16.14
N PHE A 182 0.53 7.82 -16.68
CA PHE A 182 0.58 9.07 -15.94
C PHE A 182 -0.39 10.11 -16.54
N TRP A 183 -0.67 11.17 -15.79
CA TRP A 183 -1.46 12.30 -16.26
C TRP A 183 -0.53 13.45 -16.66
N PRO A 184 -0.50 13.84 -17.95
CA PRO A 184 0.45 14.84 -18.44
C PRO A 184 0.06 16.28 -18.10
N THR A 185 -1.21 16.51 -17.76
CA THR A 185 -1.75 17.86 -17.53
C THR A 185 -1.25 18.39 -16.18
N SER A 186 -0.70 19.61 -16.20
CA SER A 186 -0.28 20.28 -14.97
C SER A 186 -1.44 20.40 -13.98
N GLY A 187 -1.21 19.99 -12.74
CA GLY A 187 -2.23 19.94 -11.69
C GLY A 187 -3.07 18.66 -11.65
N SER A 188 -2.92 17.74 -12.62
CA SER A 188 -3.55 16.41 -12.57
C SER A 188 -2.74 15.46 -11.71
N ASN A 189 -2.60 15.78 -10.43
CA ASN A 189 -1.96 14.93 -9.42
C ASN A 189 -2.99 13.99 -8.78
N TRP A 190 -2.53 12.84 -8.32
CA TRP A 190 -3.30 11.89 -7.52
C TRP A 190 -2.79 11.86 -6.07
N SER A 191 -3.63 11.41 -5.15
CA SER A 191 -3.30 11.25 -3.73
C SER A 191 -3.72 9.87 -3.20
N ILE A 192 -3.06 9.43 -2.14
CA ILE A 192 -3.34 8.17 -1.46
C ILE A 192 -3.15 8.32 0.05
N SER A 193 -4.00 7.65 0.83
CA SER A 193 -3.88 7.55 2.28
C SER A 193 -3.58 6.11 2.67
N LEU A 194 -2.49 5.91 3.40
CA LEU A 194 -1.99 4.61 3.82
C LEU A 194 -2.00 4.50 5.34
N ASP A 195 -2.46 3.37 5.86
CA ASP A 195 -2.24 2.97 7.24
C ASP A 195 -1.00 2.09 7.30
N ILE A 196 0.01 2.52 8.06
CA ILE A 196 1.25 1.77 8.29
C ILE A 196 1.21 1.21 9.71
N GLU A 197 1.16 -0.10 9.84
CA GLU A 197 1.21 -0.82 11.12
C GLU A 197 2.67 -1.16 11.46
N THR A 198 3.10 -0.78 12.67
CA THR A 198 4.45 -1.02 13.19
C THR A 198 4.43 -1.72 14.54
N LEU A 199 5.45 -2.53 14.82
CA LEU A 199 5.70 -3.08 16.16
C LEU A 199 6.61 -2.14 16.94
N GLU A 200 6.06 -1.43 17.91
CA GLU A 200 6.84 -0.56 18.77
C GLU A 200 7.42 -1.32 19.97
N ASN A 201 8.64 -0.93 20.35
CA ASN A 201 9.31 -1.33 21.59
C ASN A 201 8.72 -0.62 22.84
N SER A 202 7.43 -0.31 22.82
CA SER A 202 6.68 0.08 24.01
C SER A 202 6.00 -1.17 24.54
N PHE A 203 6.38 -1.59 25.74
CA PHE A 203 5.72 -2.71 26.40
C PHE A 203 4.48 -2.22 27.13
N ASP A 204 3.35 -2.85 26.86
CA ASP A 204 2.16 -2.73 27.69
C ASP A 204 2.09 -3.93 28.63
N GLU A 205 1.78 -3.67 29.91
CA GLU A 205 1.70 -4.68 30.96
C GLU A 205 0.32 -5.34 30.94
N PHE A 206 0.11 -6.27 30.02
CA PHE A 206 -1.12 -7.04 29.99
C PHE A 206 -1.15 -8.06 31.14
N SER A 207 -2.03 -7.82 32.11
CA SER A 207 -2.37 -8.77 33.16
C SER A 207 -3.44 -9.72 32.61
N THR A 208 -3.09 -10.99 32.42
CA THR A 208 -4.06 -12.05 32.09
C THR A 208 -4.27 -12.91 33.33
N ILE A 209 -5.53 -13.10 33.72
CA ILE A 209 -5.90 -13.99 34.81
C ILE A 209 -6.17 -15.37 34.21
N GLU A 210 -5.27 -16.33 34.43
CA GLU A 210 -5.58 -17.74 34.21
C GLU A 210 -6.33 -18.27 35.45
N THR A 211 -7.60 -18.59 35.28
CA THR A 211 -8.48 -18.99 36.40
C THR A 211 -8.39 -20.47 36.77
N ARG A 212 -7.64 -21.31 36.04
CA ARG A 212 -7.51 -22.74 36.36
C ARG A 212 -6.13 -23.32 36.01
N LEU A 213 -5.44 -23.83 37.01
CA LEU A 213 -4.35 -24.78 36.87
C LEU A 213 -4.96 -26.18 36.72
N GLY A 214 -5.29 -26.59 35.49
CA GLY A 214 -5.76 -27.96 35.23
C GLY A 214 -5.91 -28.25 33.75
N GLU A 215 -5.24 -29.31 33.27
CA GLU A 215 -5.47 -29.85 31.93
C GLU A 215 -6.94 -30.21 31.77
N ARG A 216 -7.57 -29.72 30.70
CA ARG A 216 -8.74 -30.39 30.14
C ARG A 216 -8.25 -31.72 29.56
N SER A 217 -8.42 -32.80 30.29
CA SER A 217 -8.57 -34.15 29.71
C SER A 217 -9.88 -34.23 28.93
#